data_AF-A0A439V0X7-F1
#
_entry.id   AF-A0A439V0X7-F1
#
_cell.length_a   1.000
_cell.length_b   1.000
_cell.length_c   1.000
_cell.angle_alpha   90.00
_cell.angle_beta   90.00
_cell.angle_gamma   90.00
#
_symmetry.space_group_name_H-M   'P 1'
#
loop_
_entity.id
_entity.type
_entity.pdbx_description
1 polymer ?
#
loop_
_entity_poly.entity_id
_entity_poly.type
_entity_poly.pdbx_seq_one_letter_code
_entity_poly.pdbx_strand_id
1 'polypeptide(L)'
;MATLIGKSGLKAEQRMEIGEALAAVNGRASRWTASVAEVVDWLETAEGQLQNAGLPATYRVGATADCFTSAPSAKSYRYAVTGNRVLLRRFGKEWRVVGIETIGLYPRDSRADKVKVSLSSDQIERVKAAAAAPFALQPKPEPIQSPFDGPDVDCYDAEGRLQKAA
;
A
#
# COMPACT_ATOMS: atom_id res chain seq x y z
N MET A 1 5.30 0.55 -23.87
CA MET A 1 6.54 -0.26 -23.89
C MET A 1 7.24 -0.10 -22.56
N ALA A 2 7.90 -1.13 -22.05
CA ALA A 2 8.63 -1.07 -20.78
C ALA A 2 10.12 -0.81 -21.05
N THR A 3 10.65 0.27 -20.50
CA THR A 3 12.08 0.59 -20.56
C THR A 3 12.71 0.24 -19.21
N LEU A 4 13.60 -0.76 -19.22
CA LEU A 4 14.39 -1.16 -18.06
C LEU A 4 15.69 -0.36 -18.02
N ILE A 5 15.93 0.34 -16.92
CA ILE A 5 17.09 1.22 -16.79
C ILE A 5 18.26 0.49 -16.13
N GLY A 6 18.89 -0.40 -16.90
CA GLY A 6 20.14 -1.08 -16.52
C GLY A 6 20.13 -1.80 -15.16
N LYS A 7 21.29 -2.31 -14.73
CA LYS A 7 21.44 -3.00 -13.44
C LYS A 7 21.56 -2.03 -12.26
N SER A 8 22.01 -0.80 -12.52
CA SER A 8 22.35 0.22 -11.53
C SER A 8 21.19 1.14 -11.16
N GLY A 9 20.17 1.28 -12.02
CA GLY A 9 19.09 2.26 -11.89
C GLY A 9 19.54 3.73 -11.97
N LEU A 10 18.61 4.65 -12.18
CA LEU A 10 18.87 6.10 -12.16
C LEU A 10 18.65 6.69 -10.77
N LYS A 11 19.53 7.61 -10.39
CA LYS A 11 19.44 8.36 -9.14
C LYS A 11 18.55 9.61 -9.28
N ALA A 12 18.09 10.16 -8.16
CA ALA A 12 17.38 11.45 -8.13
C ALA A 12 18.19 12.62 -8.74
N GLU A 13 19.52 12.55 -8.65
CA GLU A 13 20.44 13.56 -9.20
C GLU A 13 20.49 13.52 -10.74
N GLN A 14 20.20 12.35 -11.32
CA GLN A 14 20.24 12.08 -12.77
C GLN A 14 18.94 12.52 -13.46
N ARG A 15 18.57 13.79 -13.24
CA ARG A 15 17.31 14.37 -13.71
C ARG A 15 17.21 14.38 -15.23
N MET A 16 18.33 14.57 -15.92
CA MET A 16 18.39 14.54 -17.38
C MET A 16 18.10 13.14 -17.92
N GLU A 17 18.78 12.12 -17.39
CA GLU A 17 18.58 10.74 -17.85
C GLU A 17 17.18 10.22 -17.52
N ILE A 18 16.60 10.65 -16.38
CA ILE A 18 15.20 10.35 -16.04
C ILE A 18 14.26 11.02 -17.07
N GLY A 19 14.51 12.28 -17.41
CA GLY A 19 13.73 13.01 -18.40
C GLY A 19 13.78 12.36 -19.79
N GLU A 20 14.96 11.93 -20.23
CA GLU A 20 15.15 11.22 -21.50
C GLU A 20 14.44 9.86 -21.50
N ALA A 21 14.56 9.08 -20.42
CA ALA A 21 13.89 7.79 -20.30
C ALA A 21 12.35 7.95 -20.28
N LEU A 22 11.83 8.98 -19.60
CA LEU A 22 10.40 9.32 -19.64
C LEU A 22 9.95 9.73 -21.04
N ALA A 23 10.71 10.61 -21.71
CA ALA A 23 10.40 11.06 -23.07
C ALA A 23 10.37 9.88 -24.06
N ALA A 24 11.33 8.96 -23.95
CA ALA A 24 11.39 7.76 -24.78
C ALA A 24 10.17 6.84 -24.59
N VAL A 25 9.67 6.71 -23.36
CA VAL A 25 8.51 5.86 -23.03
C VAL A 25 7.18 6.53 -23.38
N ASN A 26 7.07 7.85 -23.19
CA ASN A 26 5.84 8.62 -23.40
C ASN A 26 5.60 8.94 -24.87
N GLY A 27 6.66 9.08 -25.66
CA GLY A 27 6.58 9.54 -27.03
C GLY A 27 5.93 10.92 -27.12
N ARG A 28 4.71 10.99 -27.68
CA ARG A 28 3.94 12.24 -27.85
C ARG A 28 2.96 12.53 -26.71
N ALA A 29 2.78 11.60 -25.77
CA ALA A 29 1.88 11.81 -24.63
C ALA A 29 2.52 12.80 -23.63
N SER A 30 1.76 13.80 -23.19
CA SER A 30 2.27 14.86 -22.30
C SER A 30 1.37 15.20 -21.11
N ARG A 31 0.08 14.85 -21.16
CA ARG A 31 -0.93 15.33 -20.18
C ARG A 31 -1.07 14.47 -18.93
N TRP A 32 -0.98 13.15 -19.08
CA TRP A 32 -1.19 12.17 -17.99
C TRP A 32 0.08 11.41 -17.65
N THR A 33 1.21 11.94 -18.11
CA THR A 33 2.53 11.32 -18.06
C THR A 33 3.35 11.89 -16.92
N ALA A 34 4.18 11.05 -16.32
CA ALA A 34 5.03 11.46 -15.20
C ALA A 34 6.05 12.51 -15.64
N SER A 35 6.21 13.55 -14.84
CA SER A 35 7.31 14.52 -14.92
C SER A 35 8.50 14.09 -14.07
N VAL A 36 9.68 14.67 -14.34
CA VAL A 36 10.88 14.40 -13.54
C VAL A 36 10.69 14.84 -12.09
N ALA A 37 9.97 15.95 -11.86
CA ALA A 37 9.66 16.43 -10.52
C ALA A 37 8.81 15.41 -9.74
N GLU A 38 7.74 14.90 -10.35
CA GLU A 38 6.89 13.88 -9.72
C GLU A 38 7.67 12.60 -9.39
N VAL A 39 8.60 12.18 -10.26
CA VAL A 39 9.45 11.02 -9.96
C VAL A 39 10.34 11.28 -8.73
N VAL A 40 10.89 12.48 -8.59
CA VAL A 40 11.66 12.86 -7.40
C VAL A 40 10.78 12.87 -6.15
N ASP A 41 9.59 13.45 -6.24
CA ASP A 41 8.63 13.47 -5.13
C ASP A 41 8.22 12.04 -4.71
N TRP A 42 8.10 11.12 -5.66
CA TRP A 42 7.85 9.71 -5.38
C TRP A 42 9.01 9.00 -4.69
N LEU A 43 10.26 9.33 -5.03
CA LEU A 43 11.44 8.82 -4.33
C LEU A 43 11.44 9.25 -2.85
N GLU A 44 11.12 10.52 -2.59
CA GLU A 44 11.02 11.07 -1.23
C GLU A 44 9.84 10.47 -0.47
N THR A 45 8.67 10.37 -1.12
CA THR A 45 7.46 9.79 -0.53
C THR A 45 7.69 8.32 -0.16
N ALA A 46 8.35 7.53 -1.01
CA ALA A 46 8.66 6.14 -0.74
C ALA A 46 9.60 5.98 0.47
N GLU A 47 10.60 6.86 0.61
CA GLU A 47 11.48 6.87 1.79
C GLU A 47 10.71 7.28 3.04
N GLY A 48 9.85 8.29 2.95
CA GLY A 48 8.99 8.73 4.06
C GLY A 48 8.05 7.62 4.54
N GLN A 49 7.48 6.82 3.63
CA GLN A 49 6.67 5.66 4.02
C GLN A 49 7.47 4.61 4.80
N LEU A 50 8.71 4.32 4.39
CA LEU A 50 9.57 3.39 5.12
C LEU A 50 9.98 3.90 6.50
N GLN A 51 10.22 5.21 6.61
CA GLN A 51 10.55 5.87 7.88
C GLN A 51 9.34 5.83 8.83
N ASN A 52 8.15 6.18 8.34
CA ASN A 52 6.91 6.15 9.10
C ASN A 52 6.52 4.73 9.53
N ALA A 53 6.89 3.72 8.75
CA ALA A 53 6.71 2.30 9.12
C ALA A 53 7.67 1.83 10.23
N GLY A 54 8.61 2.68 10.69
CA GLY A 54 9.55 2.34 11.75
C GLY A 54 10.65 1.34 11.33
N LEU A 55 10.86 1.14 10.02
CA LEU A 55 11.87 0.20 9.54
C LEU A 55 13.29 0.82 9.68
N PRO A 56 14.23 0.16 10.39
CA PRO A 56 15.59 0.67 10.51
C PRO A 56 16.29 0.72 9.16
N ALA A 57 17.17 1.71 8.95
CA ALA A 57 17.83 1.96 7.66
C ALA A 57 18.54 0.71 7.07
N THR A 58 19.13 -0.12 7.92
CA THR A 58 19.81 -1.37 7.54
C THR A 58 18.90 -2.35 6.79
N TYR A 59 17.62 -2.39 7.15
CA TYR A 59 16.66 -3.35 6.58
C TYR A 59 15.83 -2.76 5.44
N ARG A 60 16.03 -1.48 5.07
CA ARG A 60 15.30 -0.85 3.96
C ARG A 60 15.77 -1.33 2.59
N VAL A 61 16.98 -1.90 2.51
CA VAL A 61 17.60 -2.33 1.26
C VAL A 61 16.77 -3.41 0.59
N GLY A 62 16.51 -3.25 -0.71
CA GLY A 62 15.73 -4.22 -1.50
C GLY A 62 14.23 -3.97 -1.51
N ALA A 63 13.72 -2.99 -0.76
CA ALA A 63 12.33 -2.54 -0.91
C ALA A 63 12.08 -2.04 -2.33
N THR A 64 10.88 -2.25 -2.84
CA THR A 64 10.47 -1.79 -4.18
C THR A 64 9.23 -0.93 -4.06
N ALA A 65 9.11 0.11 -4.89
CA ALA A 65 7.90 0.91 -4.94
C ALA A 65 7.38 1.00 -6.37
N ASP A 66 6.07 0.78 -6.51
CA ASP A 66 5.32 1.02 -7.73
C ASP A 66 4.64 2.38 -7.62
N CYS A 67 4.99 3.30 -8.52
CA CYS A 67 4.39 4.63 -8.58
C CYS A 67 3.58 4.77 -9.86
N PHE A 68 2.39 5.34 -9.74
CA PHE A 68 1.46 5.52 -10.85
C PHE A 68 1.10 6.99 -11.00
N THR A 69 0.99 7.45 -12.25
CA THR A 69 0.54 8.82 -12.54
C THR A 69 -0.94 9.03 -12.21
N SER A 70 -1.35 10.30 -12.19
CA SER A 70 -2.74 10.69 -12.04
C SER A 70 -3.61 10.16 -13.15
N ALA A 71 -4.84 9.81 -12.80
CA ALA A 71 -5.89 9.44 -13.73
C ALA A 71 -7.07 10.43 -13.66
N PRO A 72 -7.91 10.51 -14.70
CA PRO A 72 -9.11 11.33 -14.66
C PRO A 72 -10.01 10.93 -13.47
N SER A 73 -10.35 11.92 -12.63
CA SER A 73 -11.28 11.74 -11.51
C SER A 73 -12.75 11.80 -11.94
N ALA A 74 -13.02 12.43 -13.09
CA ALA A 74 -14.36 12.63 -13.64
C ALA A 74 -14.96 11.32 -14.18
N LYS A 75 -16.17 10.99 -13.72
CA LYS A 75 -16.94 9.80 -14.15
C LYS A 75 -17.37 9.86 -15.62
N SER A 76 -17.33 11.05 -16.25
CA SER A 76 -17.73 11.25 -17.64
C SER A 76 -16.71 10.69 -18.65
N TYR A 77 -15.47 10.47 -18.23
CA TYR A 77 -14.50 9.76 -19.06
C TYR A 77 -14.87 8.27 -19.08
N ARG A 78 -15.02 7.70 -20.27
CA ARG A 78 -15.29 6.26 -20.48
C ARG A 78 -14.09 5.47 -20.97
N TYR A 79 -12.98 6.15 -21.25
CA TYR A 79 -11.81 5.58 -21.90
C TYR A 79 -10.59 5.63 -21.00
N ALA A 80 -9.69 4.67 -21.18
CA ALA A 80 -8.40 4.65 -20.53
C ALA A 80 -7.51 5.77 -21.08
N VAL A 81 -6.75 6.41 -20.19
CA VAL A 81 -5.71 7.38 -20.56
C VAL A 81 -4.34 6.72 -20.50
N THR A 82 -3.41 7.20 -21.30
CA THR A 82 -2.01 6.79 -21.26
C THR A 82 -1.33 7.43 -20.07
N GLY A 83 -1.01 6.63 -19.05
CA GLY A 83 -0.23 7.02 -17.89
C GLY A 83 1.11 6.29 -17.80
N ASN A 84 1.81 6.51 -16.70
CA ASN A 84 3.09 5.86 -16.43
C ASN A 84 3.02 5.04 -15.16
N ARG A 85 3.72 3.91 -15.19
CA ARG A 85 4.15 3.17 -14.03
C ARG A 85 5.66 3.31 -13.91
N VAL A 86 6.12 3.79 -12.78
CA VAL A 86 7.55 3.93 -12.47
C VAL A 86 7.91 2.96 -11.37
N LEU A 87 8.89 2.11 -11.67
CA LEU A 87 9.43 1.11 -10.76
C LEU A 87 10.64 1.67 -10.05
N LEU A 88 10.51 1.84 -8.74
CA LEU A 88 11.57 2.30 -7.86
C LEU A 88 12.09 1.11 -7.05
N ARG A 89 13.40 1.10 -6.81
CA ARG A 89 14.04 0.14 -5.91
C ARG A 89 14.94 0.85 -4.93
N ARG A 90 14.87 0.44 -3.67
CA ARG A 90 15.73 0.91 -2.60
C ARG A 90 17.05 0.18 -2.66
N PHE A 91 18.12 0.92 -2.92
CA PHE A 91 19.49 0.43 -2.77
C PHE A 91 19.98 0.71 -1.35
N GLY A 92 21.29 0.62 -1.09
CA GLY A 92 21.87 0.81 0.24
C GLY A 92 21.50 2.16 0.89
N LYS A 93 21.79 3.28 0.21
CA LYS A 93 21.58 4.63 0.75
C LYS A 93 20.47 5.45 0.09
N GLU A 94 20.09 5.11 -1.14
CA GLU A 94 19.21 5.89 -1.98
C GLU A 94 18.17 5.01 -2.70
N TRP A 95 17.03 5.59 -3.05
CA TRP A 95 16.10 5.02 -4.01
C TRP A 95 16.56 5.30 -5.43
N ARG A 96 16.34 4.35 -6.33
CA ARG A 96 16.67 4.50 -7.75
C ARG A 96 15.54 4.02 -8.64
N VAL A 97 15.42 4.65 -9.80
CA VAL A 97 14.48 4.27 -10.85
C VAL A 97 15.06 3.09 -11.61
N VAL A 98 14.37 1.96 -11.61
CA VAL A 98 14.81 0.72 -12.27
C VAL A 98 14.04 0.46 -13.57
N GLY A 99 12.82 0.98 -13.67
CA GLY A 99 12.02 0.81 -14.88
C GLY A 99 10.93 1.85 -15.00
N ILE A 100 10.56 2.13 -16.24
CA ILE A 100 9.48 3.04 -16.60
C ILE A 100 8.64 2.34 -17.65
N GLU A 101 7.33 2.24 -17.41
CA GLU A 101 6.39 1.58 -18.29
C GLU A 101 5.22 2.51 -18.61
N THR A 102 4.79 2.51 -19.87
CA THR A 102 3.51 3.12 -20.24
C THR A 102 2.36 2.17 -19.88
N ILE A 103 1.35 2.67 -19.18
CA ILE A 103 0.16 1.89 -18.82
C ILE A 103 -1.13 2.63 -19.20
N GLY A 104 -2.22 1.89 -19.41
CA GLY A 104 -3.55 2.49 -19.53
C GLY A 104 -4.20 2.62 -18.16
N LEU A 105 -4.52 3.83 -17.73
CA LEU A 105 -5.24 4.09 -16.49
C LEU A 105 -6.69 4.44 -16.79
N TYR A 106 -7.62 3.74 -16.12
CA TYR A 106 -9.03 4.05 -16.23
C TYR A 106 -9.42 5.19 -15.28
N PRO A 107 -10.52 5.90 -15.56
CA PRO A 107 -11.04 6.91 -14.64
C PRO A 107 -11.35 6.30 -13.28
N ARG A 108 -10.93 7.00 -12.21
CA ARG A 108 -11.03 6.54 -10.82
C ARG A 108 -10.34 5.21 -10.52
N ASP A 109 -9.28 4.90 -11.26
CA ASP A 109 -8.45 3.75 -10.92
C ASP A 109 -7.88 3.92 -9.51
N SER A 110 -8.10 2.91 -8.67
CA SER A 110 -7.59 2.84 -7.30
C SER A 110 -6.07 2.96 -7.18
N ARG A 111 -5.34 2.71 -8.29
CA ARG A 111 -3.88 2.76 -8.38
C ARG A 111 -3.34 4.15 -8.67
N ALA A 112 -4.15 5.02 -9.28
CA ALA A 112 -3.73 6.36 -9.64
C ALA A 112 -3.32 7.17 -8.40
N ASP A 113 -2.30 8.02 -8.56
CA ASP A 113 -1.77 8.92 -7.51
C ASP A 113 -1.27 8.22 -6.24
N LYS A 114 -0.95 6.93 -6.33
CA LYS A 114 -0.45 6.15 -5.19
C LYS A 114 0.96 5.66 -5.42
N VAL A 115 1.75 5.79 -4.37
CA VAL A 115 3.06 5.15 -4.22
C VAL A 115 2.85 3.89 -3.39
N LYS A 116 2.92 2.73 -4.04
CA LYS A 116 2.76 1.43 -3.38
C LYS A 116 4.14 0.83 -3.09
N VAL A 117 4.55 0.90 -1.83
CA VAL A 117 5.78 0.26 -1.37
C VAL A 117 5.50 -1.22 -1.07
N SER A 118 6.30 -2.10 -1.66
CA SER A 118 6.30 -3.53 -1.43
C SER A 118 7.57 -3.93 -0.69
N LEU A 119 7.39 -4.72 0.37
CA LEU A 119 8.42 -5.20 1.27
C LEU A 119 8.53 -6.72 1.19
N SER A 120 9.73 -7.25 1.47
CA SER A 120 9.92 -8.69 1.64
C SER A 120 9.22 -9.20 2.92
N SER A 121 9.01 -10.51 3.02
CA SER A 121 8.42 -11.13 4.21
C SER A 121 9.20 -10.80 5.49
N ASP A 122 10.54 -10.88 5.43
CA ASP A 122 11.42 -10.53 6.55
C ASP A 122 11.26 -9.06 6.96
N GLN A 123 11.19 -8.14 5.99
CA GLN A 123 10.95 -6.72 6.26
C GLN A 123 9.57 -6.49 6.91
N ILE A 124 8.53 -7.19 6.45
CA ILE A 124 7.18 -7.08 7.00
C ILE A 124 7.14 -7.56 8.46
N GLU A 125 7.82 -8.66 8.79
CA GLU A 125 7.91 -9.15 10.17
C GLU A 125 8.57 -8.12 11.08
N ARG A 126 9.63 -7.46 10.60
CA ARG A 126 10.30 -6.38 11.35
C ARG A 126 9.41 -5.15 11.51
N VAL A 127 8.67 -4.75 10.47
CA VAL A 127 7.68 -3.66 10.58
C VAL A 127 6.60 -4.02 11.58
N LYS A 128 6.07 -5.25 11.57
CA LYS A 128 5.09 -5.71 12.56
C LYS A 128 5.64 -5.68 13.98
N ALA A 129 6.88 -6.14 14.18
CA ALA A 129 7.54 -6.10 15.48
C ALA A 129 7.77 -4.66 15.96
N ALA A 130 8.22 -3.77 15.07
CA ALA A 130 8.43 -2.35 15.39
C ALA A 130 7.10 -1.63 15.69
N ALA A 131 6.06 -1.92 14.92
CA ALA A 131 4.73 -1.37 15.11
C ALA A 131 4.07 -1.91 16.40
N ALA A 132 4.35 -3.15 16.80
CA ALA A 132 3.81 -3.76 18.02
C ALA A 132 4.56 -3.35 19.29
N ALA A 133 5.83 -2.95 19.20
CA ALA A 133 6.67 -2.55 20.33
C ALA A 133 6.05 -1.51 21.30
N PRO A 134 5.33 -0.47 20.85
CA PRO A 134 4.69 0.48 21.76
C PRO A 134 3.40 -0.02 22.43
N PHE A 135 2.85 -1.16 22.00
CA PHE A 135 1.55 -1.64 22.47
C PHE A 135 1.69 -2.81 23.46
N ALA A 136 0.99 -2.71 24.59
CA ALA A 136 0.86 -3.82 25.52
C ALA A 136 -0.21 -4.81 25.03
N LEU A 137 0.07 -6.10 25.11
CA LEU A 137 -0.91 -7.15 24.82
C LEU A 137 -1.96 -7.17 25.93
N GLN A 138 -3.21 -6.89 25.58
CA GLN A 138 -4.35 -7.20 26.44
C GLN A 138 -4.76 -8.64 26.16
N PRO A 139 -4.85 -9.51 27.19
CA PRO A 139 -5.44 -10.83 26.99
C PRO A 139 -6.87 -10.63 26.49
N LYS A 140 -7.22 -11.37 25.43
CA LYS A 140 -8.59 -11.39 24.93
C LYS A 140 -9.50 -11.72 26.13
N PRO A 141 -10.51 -10.90 26.45
CA PRO A 141 -11.43 -11.24 27.52
C PRO A 141 -12.02 -12.60 27.19
N GLU A 142 -11.85 -13.56 28.11
CA GLU A 142 -12.49 -14.86 27.97
C GLU A 142 -13.99 -14.63 27.80
N PRO A 143 -14.65 -15.41 26.92
CA PRO A 143 -16.10 -15.33 26.82
C PRO A 143 -16.65 -15.55 28.22
N ILE A 144 -17.33 -14.53 28.76
CA ILE A 144 -18.08 -14.64 29.99
C ILE A 144 -19.00 -15.84 29.80
N GLN A 145 -18.71 -16.96 30.47
CA GLN A 145 -19.67 -18.05 30.58
C GLN A 145 -20.86 -17.43 31.30
N SER A 146 -21.92 -17.16 30.54
CA SER A 146 -23.15 -16.61 31.09
C SER A 146 -23.60 -17.56 32.21
N PRO A 147 -23.73 -17.10 33.47
CA PRO A 147 -24.24 -17.94 34.54
C PRO A 147 -25.74 -18.24 34.38
N PHE A 148 -26.39 -17.72 33.33
CA PHE A 148 -27.81 -17.89 33.03
C PHE A 148 -28.13 -19.17 32.24
N ASP A 149 -27.44 -20.28 32.50
CA ASP A 149 -28.13 -21.58 32.52
C ASP A 149 -28.80 -21.71 33.89
N GLY A 150 -29.80 -20.85 34.12
CA GLY A 150 -30.67 -20.97 35.28
C GLY A 150 -31.50 -22.25 35.14
N PRO A 151 -31.81 -22.96 36.25
CA PRO A 151 -32.68 -24.12 36.17
C PRO A 151 -34.00 -23.74 35.52
N ASP A 152 -34.55 -24.64 34.68
CA ASP A 152 -35.90 -24.53 34.12
C ASP A 152 -36.83 -23.98 35.20
N VAL A 153 -37.33 -22.76 34.98
CA VAL A 153 -38.33 -22.16 35.85
C VAL A 153 -39.58 -23.01 35.70
N ASP A 154 -39.86 -23.85 36.69
CA ASP A 154 -41.13 -24.57 36.79
C ASP A 154 -42.28 -23.56 36.63
N CYS A 155 -43.07 -23.74 35.57
CA CYS A 155 -44.24 -22.93 35.32
C CYS A 155 -45.32 -23.28 36.35
N TYR A 156 -45.53 -22.42 37.34
CA TYR A 156 -46.68 -22.51 38.23
C TYR A 156 -47.86 -21.76 37.60
N ASP A 157 -49.06 -22.35 37.65
CA ASP A 157 -50.28 -21.65 37.28
C ASP A 157 -50.70 -20.64 38.37
N ALA A 158 -51.72 -19.81 38.08
CA ALA A 158 -52.20 -18.75 38.97
C ALA A 158 -52.75 -19.26 40.31
N GLU A 159 -52.91 -20.58 40.48
CA GLU A 159 -53.36 -21.23 41.71
C GLU A 159 -52.21 -21.96 42.46
N GLY A 160 -50.97 -21.86 41.95
CA GLY A 160 -49.76 -22.36 42.61
C GLY A 160 -49.52 -23.86 42.48
N ARG A 161 -50.07 -24.54 41.46
CA ARG A 161 -49.77 -25.95 41.19
C ARG A 161 -48.68 -26.09 40.12
N LEU A 162 -47.77 -27.04 40.36
CA LEU A 162 -46.72 -27.45 39.42
C LEU A 162 -47.37 -28.08 38.18
N GLN A 163 -47.27 -27.43 37.03
CA GLN A 163 -47.54 -28.09 35.75
C GLN A 163 -46.23 -28.71 35.27
N LYS A 164 -46.17 -30.05 35.22
CA LYS A 164 -45.11 -30.72 34.47
C LYS A 164 -45.31 -30.39 32.99
N ALA A 165 -44.36 -29.67 32.40
CA ALA A 165 -44.29 -29.51 30.95
C ALA A 165 -44.24 -30.90 30.30
N ALA A 166 -45.12 -31.13 29.32
CA ALA A 166 -45.15 -32.36 28.53
C ALA A 166 -44.07 -32.34 27.44
#